data_AF-S7TZL7-F1
#
_entry.id   AF-S7TZL7-F1
#
_cell.length_a   1.000
_cell.length_b   1.000
_cell.length_c   1.000
_cell.angle_alpha   90.00
_cell.angle_beta   90.00
_cell.angle_gamma   90.00
#
_symmetry.space_group_name_H-M   'P 1'
#
loop_
_entity.id
_entity.type
_entity.pdbx_description
1 polymer ?
#
loop_
_entity_poly.entity_id
_entity_poly.type
_entity_poly.pdbx_seq_one_letter_code
_entity_poly.pdbx_strand_id
1 'polypeptide(L)'
;MDYSEFKQSVNLSRQDFYRRIFMENRANIRVKKEDTVVKNLEKIFCAALRLSNRNGFQAMSIRDLGREAGLSMGALYAYFSSKEELFGMLQTQAQVHVRRILEEWISRESHPAARLRTAIQTHLYLSEDLQPWFYFSFMEAKTFGADDAASIRSNEEYIEDVVRDILENGVRTGIFAARNCHLTASAVKALLQDWYLTRWRFARDHISIDQYVAFTIALVESFCMAENPSSEDHPA
;
A
#
# COMPACT_ATOMS: atom_id res chain seq x y z
N MET A 1 18.72 2.07 -5.64
CA MET A 1 18.49 1.61 -4.26
C MET A 1 17.79 0.26 -4.34
N ASP A 2 18.29 -0.75 -3.64
CA ASP A 2 17.65 -2.07 -3.57
C ASP A 2 16.63 -2.15 -2.41
N TYR A 3 15.93 -3.27 -2.28
CA TYR A 3 14.94 -3.45 -1.20
C TYR A 3 15.56 -3.41 0.20
N SER A 4 16.78 -3.91 0.37
CA SER A 4 17.45 -3.92 1.68
C SER A 4 17.78 -2.50 2.13
N GLU A 5 18.32 -1.68 1.24
CA GLU A 5 18.60 -0.25 1.46
C GLU A 5 17.30 0.53 1.67
N PHE A 6 16.27 0.28 0.85
CA PHE A 6 14.95 0.89 1.03
C PHE A 6 14.40 0.56 2.42
N LYS A 7 14.44 -0.70 2.82
CA LYS A 7 13.97 -1.17 4.12
C LYS A 7 14.72 -0.51 5.25
N GLN A 8 16.02 -0.25 5.13
CA GLN A 8 16.78 0.50 6.15
C GLN A 8 16.38 1.97 6.19
N SER A 9 16.16 2.60 5.03
CA SER A 9 15.72 4.00 4.93
C SER A 9 14.29 4.24 5.44
N VAL A 10 13.41 3.23 5.29
CA VAL A 10 12.00 3.27 5.72
C VAL A 10 11.78 2.58 7.08
N ASN A 11 12.79 1.86 7.60
CA ASN A 11 12.79 1.26 8.95
C ASN A 11 12.63 2.32 10.06
N LEU A 12 12.84 3.60 9.74
CA LEU A 12 12.40 4.76 10.49
C LEU A 12 10.92 5.02 10.12
N SER A 13 9.91 4.44 10.76
CA SER A 13 9.86 3.92 12.10
C SER A 13 8.50 3.24 12.27
N ARG A 14 8.53 1.91 12.36
CA ARG A 14 7.35 1.14 12.74
C ARG A 14 6.79 1.60 14.09
N GLN A 15 7.68 2.06 14.98
CA GLN A 15 7.29 2.72 16.22
C GLN A 15 6.59 4.06 15.98
N ASP A 16 7.04 4.89 15.04
CA ASP A 16 6.43 6.19 14.74
C ASP A 16 5.11 6.02 14.01
N PHE A 17 4.94 4.92 13.26
CA PHE A 17 3.63 4.50 12.78
C PHE A 17 2.66 4.30 13.96
N TYR A 18 3.00 3.44 14.92
CA TYR A 18 2.12 3.20 16.08
C TYR A 18 2.03 4.38 17.05
N ARG A 19 3.07 5.23 17.17
CA ARG A 19 3.01 6.49 17.92
C ARG A 19 2.04 7.47 17.27
N ARG A 20 2.05 7.61 15.95
CA ARG A 20 1.07 8.45 15.23
C ARG A 20 -0.35 7.96 15.45
N ILE A 21 -0.59 6.64 15.30
CA ILE A 21 -1.88 6.03 15.63
C ILE A 21 -2.30 6.40 17.05
N PHE A 22 -1.38 6.29 18.01
CA PHE A 22 -1.67 6.65 19.38
C PHE A 22 -2.02 8.12 19.58
N MET A 23 -1.28 9.04 18.95
CA MET A 23 -1.53 10.48 19.05
C MET A 23 -2.87 10.87 18.44
N GLU A 24 -3.21 10.29 17.28
CA GLU A 24 -4.46 10.57 16.57
C GLU A 24 -5.68 9.96 17.27
N ASN A 25 -5.51 8.82 17.97
CA ASN A 25 -6.57 8.13 18.70
C ASN A 25 -6.49 8.36 20.22
N ARG A 26 -5.79 9.42 20.66
CA ARG A 26 -5.45 9.63 22.07
C ARG A 26 -6.67 9.76 22.99
N ALA A 27 -7.75 10.33 22.46
CA ALA A 27 -9.02 10.49 23.17
C ALA A 27 -9.70 9.15 23.47
N ASN A 28 -9.59 8.19 22.56
CA ASN A 28 -10.27 6.89 22.64
C ASN A 28 -9.40 5.85 23.38
N ILE A 29 -8.08 5.95 23.29
CA ILE A 29 -7.15 5.03 23.96
C ILE A 29 -7.07 5.36 25.47
N ARG A 30 -7.53 4.41 26.28
CA ARG A 30 -7.57 4.52 27.75
C ARG A 30 -6.19 4.38 28.39
N VAL A 31 -5.29 3.61 27.78
CA VAL A 31 -3.93 3.41 28.28
C VAL A 31 -3.10 4.69 28.07
N LYS A 32 -2.44 5.17 29.14
CA LYS A 32 -1.73 6.46 29.11
C LYS A 32 -0.23 6.38 28.80
N LYS A 33 0.43 5.28 29.13
CA LYS A 33 1.87 5.09 28.90
C LYS A 33 2.14 4.77 27.43
N GLU A 34 2.82 5.68 26.73
CA GLU A 34 3.08 5.62 25.29
C GLU A 34 3.76 4.32 24.86
N ASP A 35 4.89 3.95 25.46
CA ASP A 35 5.62 2.73 25.07
C ASP A 35 4.75 1.47 25.16
N THR A 36 3.90 1.40 26.18
CA THR A 36 2.95 0.30 26.36
C THR A 36 1.91 0.31 25.25
N VAL A 37 1.43 1.49 24.86
CA VAL A 37 0.44 1.64 23.80
C VAL A 37 1.02 1.23 22.45
N VAL A 38 2.18 1.77 22.10
CA VAL A 38 2.89 1.46 20.85
C VAL A 38 3.10 -0.05 20.71
N LYS A 39 3.62 -0.69 21.75
CA LYS A 39 3.87 -2.14 21.77
C LYS A 39 2.58 -2.96 21.62
N ASN A 40 1.50 -2.55 22.27
CA ASN A 40 0.25 -3.30 22.23
C ASN A 40 -0.53 -3.04 20.93
N LEU A 41 -0.51 -1.83 20.38
CA LEU A 41 -1.05 -1.54 19.05
C LEU A 41 -0.36 -2.40 17.99
N GLU A 42 0.97 -2.55 18.06
CA GLU A 42 1.70 -3.45 17.17
C GLU A 42 1.17 -4.88 17.25
N LYS A 43 1.02 -5.42 18.46
CA LYS A 43 0.47 -6.77 18.67
C LYS A 43 -0.94 -6.91 18.13
N ILE A 44 -1.81 -5.95 18.44
CA ILE A 44 -3.21 -5.93 18.01
C ILE A 44 -3.30 -5.91 16.49
N PHE A 45 -2.57 -5.02 15.83
CA PHE A 45 -2.60 -4.87 14.38
C PHE A 45 -2.04 -6.09 13.69
N CYS A 46 -0.89 -6.61 14.14
CA CYS A 46 -0.30 -7.82 13.58
C CYS A 46 -1.24 -9.03 13.73
N ALA A 47 -1.89 -9.18 14.89
CA ALA A 47 -2.84 -10.25 15.14
C ALA A 47 -4.10 -10.12 14.25
N ALA A 48 -4.66 -8.91 14.14
CA ALA A 48 -5.83 -8.64 13.31
C ALA A 48 -5.56 -8.92 11.83
N LEU A 49 -4.42 -8.46 11.29
CA LEU A 49 -4.04 -8.73 9.90
C LEU A 49 -3.82 -10.22 9.63
N ARG A 50 -3.17 -10.94 10.56
CA ARG A 50 -2.99 -12.40 10.44
C ARG A 50 -4.30 -13.17 10.43
N LEU A 51 -5.21 -12.84 11.36
CA LEU A 51 -6.52 -13.49 11.44
C LEU A 51 -7.38 -13.16 10.23
N SER A 52 -7.36 -11.90 9.79
CA SER A 52 -8.07 -11.46 8.59
C SER A 52 -7.57 -12.19 7.34
N ASN A 53 -6.26 -12.30 7.15
CA ASN A 53 -5.71 -12.97 5.97
C ASN A 53 -5.98 -14.49 5.94
N ARG A 54 -6.38 -15.10 7.07
CA ARG A 54 -6.77 -16.52 7.12
C ARG A 54 -8.25 -16.73 6.81
N ASN A 55 -9.14 -15.95 7.45
CA ASN A 55 -10.57 -16.25 7.49
C ASN A 55 -11.46 -15.08 7.04
N GLY A 56 -10.88 -13.94 6.64
CA GLY A 56 -11.56 -12.66 6.41
C GLY A 56 -11.73 -11.86 7.70
N PHE A 57 -11.72 -10.53 7.58
CA PHE A 57 -11.83 -9.65 8.75
C PHE A 57 -13.18 -9.85 9.44
N GLN A 58 -14.26 -9.97 8.66
CA GLN A 58 -15.62 -10.13 9.17
C GLN A 58 -15.84 -11.42 9.99
N ALA A 59 -15.15 -12.51 9.67
CA ALA A 59 -15.26 -13.76 10.41
C ALA A 59 -14.47 -13.76 11.74
N MET A 60 -13.51 -12.85 11.92
CA MET A 60 -12.69 -12.76 13.14
C MET A 60 -13.52 -12.31 14.35
N SER A 61 -13.38 -12.99 15.50
CA SER A 61 -13.91 -12.50 16.78
C SER A 61 -12.86 -11.70 17.57
N ILE A 62 -13.29 -10.73 18.38
CA ILE A 62 -12.38 -9.99 19.29
C ILE A 62 -11.75 -10.94 20.33
N ARG A 63 -12.41 -12.05 20.65
CA ARG A 63 -11.86 -13.09 21.52
C ARG A 63 -10.67 -13.81 20.89
N ASP A 64 -10.76 -14.15 19.61
CA ASP A 64 -9.65 -14.77 18.88
C ASP A 64 -8.51 -13.78 18.69
N LEU A 65 -8.84 -12.51 18.44
CA LEU A 65 -7.85 -11.42 18.42
C LEU A 65 -7.09 -11.31 19.73
N GLY A 66 -7.78 -11.40 20.88
CA GLY A 66 -7.11 -11.37 22.20
C GLY A 66 -6.16 -12.54 22.40
N ARG A 67 -6.58 -13.74 21.97
CA ARG A 67 -5.73 -14.94 22.01
C ARG A 67 -4.49 -14.79 21.14
N GLU A 68 -4.64 -14.33 19.89
CA GLU A 68 -3.53 -14.14 18.94
C GLU A 68 -2.58 -13.01 19.38
N ALA A 69 -3.11 -11.90 19.90
CA ALA A 69 -2.32 -10.76 20.37
C ALA A 69 -1.66 -11.01 21.75
N GLY A 70 -2.08 -12.05 22.47
CA GLY A 70 -1.66 -12.29 23.86
C GLY A 70 -2.16 -11.22 24.83
N LEU A 71 -3.38 -10.73 24.62
CA LEU A 71 -4.03 -9.67 25.42
C LEU A 71 -5.41 -10.14 25.90
N SER A 72 -5.81 -9.73 27.11
CA SER A 72 -7.17 -9.98 27.59
C SER A 72 -8.19 -9.13 26.84
N MET A 73 -9.46 -9.55 26.83
CA MET A 73 -10.56 -8.77 26.25
C MET A 73 -10.63 -7.35 26.83
N GLY A 74 -10.52 -7.23 28.16
CA GLY A 74 -10.52 -5.92 28.83
C GLY A 74 -9.32 -5.05 28.43
N ALA A 75 -8.16 -5.66 28.15
CA ALA A 75 -7.01 -4.94 27.63
C ALA A 75 -7.24 -4.47 26.19
N LEU A 76 -7.86 -5.26 25.31
CA LEU A 76 -8.19 -4.86 23.94
C LEU A 76 -9.16 -3.67 23.90
N TYR A 77 -10.23 -3.72 24.70
CA TYR A 77 -11.21 -2.64 24.80
C TYR A 77 -10.66 -1.32 25.38
N ALA A 78 -9.39 -1.31 25.82
CA ALA A 78 -8.69 -0.09 26.18
C ALA A 78 -8.09 0.65 24.97
N TYR A 79 -8.07 0.04 23.79
CA TYR A 79 -7.50 0.59 22.54
C TYR A 79 -8.55 0.95 21.50
N PHE A 80 -9.63 0.17 21.42
CA PHE A 80 -10.76 0.38 20.51
C PHE A 80 -12.04 -0.14 21.16
N SER A 81 -13.18 0.42 20.81
CA SER A 81 -14.49 0.14 21.40
C SER A 81 -15.27 -0.90 20.61
N SER A 82 -14.99 -1.03 19.31
CA SER A 82 -15.63 -2.00 18.43
C SER A 82 -14.69 -2.55 17.35
N LYS A 83 -15.14 -3.59 16.65
CA LYS A 83 -14.39 -4.20 15.54
C LYS A 83 -14.30 -3.26 14.33
N GLU A 84 -15.33 -2.45 14.14
CA GLU A 84 -15.42 -1.41 13.12
C GLU A 84 -14.43 -0.27 13.42
N GLU A 85 -14.29 0.13 14.69
CA GLU A 85 -13.24 1.08 15.09
C GLU A 85 -11.84 0.52 14.81
N LEU A 86 -11.59 -0.76 15.14
CA LEU A 86 -10.32 -1.41 14.80
C LEU A 86 -10.08 -1.45 13.28
N PHE A 87 -11.12 -1.71 12.49
CA PHE A 87 -11.05 -1.69 11.03
C PHE A 87 -10.64 -0.31 10.50
N GLY A 88 -11.32 0.75 10.96
CA GLY A 88 -11.01 2.13 10.61
C GLY A 88 -9.58 2.51 10.99
N MET A 89 -9.13 2.13 12.19
CA MET A 89 -7.75 2.33 12.62
C MET A 89 -6.74 1.62 11.71
N LEU A 90 -7.03 0.38 11.27
CA LEU A 90 -6.16 -0.39 10.36
C LEU A 90 -6.10 0.20 8.95
N GLN A 91 -7.23 0.66 8.41
CA GLN A 91 -7.29 1.24 7.07
C GLN A 91 -6.70 2.64 7.04
N THR A 92 -7.28 3.60 7.75
CA THR A 92 -6.92 5.02 7.65
C THR A 92 -5.43 5.26 7.90
N GLN A 93 -4.91 4.68 8.97
CA GLN A 93 -3.58 5.02 9.47
C GLN A 93 -2.48 4.48 8.56
N ALA A 94 -2.62 3.24 8.12
CA ALA A 94 -1.67 2.64 7.19
C ALA A 94 -1.79 3.26 5.79
N GLN A 95 -2.98 3.65 5.35
CA GLN A 95 -3.14 4.41 4.11
C GLN A 95 -2.40 5.76 4.18
N VAL A 96 -2.59 6.54 5.24
CA VAL A 96 -1.87 7.81 5.46
C VAL A 96 -0.35 7.58 5.47
N HIS A 97 0.11 6.51 6.14
CA HIS A 97 1.52 6.19 6.20
C HIS A 97 2.13 5.85 4.83
N VAL A 98 1.46 5.00 4.05
CA VAL A 98 1.89 4.61 2.70
C VAL A 98 1.92 5.81 1.76
N ARG A 99 0.88 6.66 1.77
CA ARG A 99 0.80 7.88 0.94
C ARG A 99 1.94 8.83 1.24
N ARG A 100 2.15 9.13 2.52
CA ARG A 100 3.22 10.03 2.96
C ARG A 100 4.58 9.58 2.43
N ILE A 101 4.88 8.28 2.51
CA ILE A 101 6.15 7.74 1.99
C ILE A 101 6.20 7.87 0.47
N LEU A 102 5.14 7.48 -0.25
CA LEU A 102 5.09 7.63 -1.71
C LEU A 102 5.34 9.09 -2.13
N GLU A 103 4.64 10.05 -1.52
CA GLU A 103 4.79 11.49 -1.80
C GLU A 103 6.19 12.00 -1.50
N GLU A 104 6.74 11.61 -0.35
CA GLU A 104 8.08 12.01 0.08
C GLU A 104 9.14 11.55 -0.92
N TRP A 105 9.04 10.33 -1.43
CA TRP A 105 10.00 9.81 -2.40
C TRP A 105 9.79 10.38 -3.80
N ILE A 106 8.55 10.46 -4.28
CA ILE A 106 8.22 10.98 -5.62
C ILE A 106 8.58 12.47 -5.75
N SER A 107 8.38 13.27 -4.68
CA SER A 107 8.66 14.72 -4.71
C SER A 107 10.14 15.08 -4.80
N ARG A 108 11.05 14.13 -4.52
CA ARG A 108 12.51 14.31 -4.70
C ARG A 108 12.92 14.28 -6.17
N GLU A 109 12.05 13.77 -7.04
CA GLU A 109 12.31 13.63 -8.47
C GLU A 109 11.59 14.71 -9.27
N SER A 110 12.31 15.35 -10.19
CA SER A 110 11.76 16.37 -11.09
C SER A 110 11.40 15.81 -12.47
N HIS A 111 12.11 14.78 -12.94
CA HIS A 111 11.92 14.21 -14.27
C HIS A 111 10.77 13.18 -14.29
N PRO A 112 9.81 13.23 -15.26
CA PRO A 112 8.65 12.32 -15.28
C PRO A 112 9.01 10.82 -15.25
N ALA A 113 10.01 10.40 -16.03
CA ALA A 113 10.51 9.02 -16.00
C ALA A 113 11.08 8.61 -14.63
N ALA A 114 11.82 9.51 -13.98
CA ALA A 114 12.35 9.25 -12.64
C ALA A 114 11.22 9.17 -11.59
N ARG A 115 10.24 10.08 -11.66
CA ARG A 115 9.04 10.04 -10.81
C ARG A 115 8.25 8.73 -10.99
N LEU A 116 8.06 8.26 -12.22
CA LEU A 116 7.36 7.01 -12.51
C LEU A 116 8.09 5.80 -11.94
N ARG A 117 9.41 5.73 -12.16
CA ARG A 117 10.28 4.70 -11.57
C ARG A 117 10.19 4.68 -10.06
N THR A 118 10.31 5.85 -9.43
CA THR A 118 10.24 6.00 -7.97
C THR A 118 8.87 5.62 -7.42
N ALA A 119 7.77 5.96 -8.11
CA ALA A 119 6.43 5.56 -7.72
C ALA A 119 6.25 4.03 -7.72
N ILE A 120 6.65 3.36 -8.82
CA ILE A 120 6.59 1.90 -8.97
C ILE A 120 7.46 1.20 -7.91
N GLN A 121 8.73 1.62 -7.81
CA GLN A 121 9.69 1.02 -6.88
C GLN A 121 9.22 1.16 -5.43
N THR A 122 8.87 2.38 -5.01
CA THR A 122 8.45 2.66 -3.64
C THR A 122 7.18 1.90 -3.29
N HIS A 123 6.21 1.82 -4.20
CA HIS A 123 4.99 1.06 -3.96
C HIS A 123 5.28 -0.44 -3.79
N LEU A 124 6.08 -1.02 -4.68
CA LEU A 124 6.43 -2.44 -4.62
C LEU A 124 7.20 -2.78 -3.34
N TYR A 125 8.19 -1.98 -2.95
CA TYR A 125 8.93 -2.20 -1.70
C TYR A 125 8.08 -2.00 -0.45
N LEU A 126 7.18 -1.01 -0.42
CA LEU A 126 6.20 -0.88 0.66
C LEU A 126 5.26 -2.08 0.71
N SER A 127 4.81 -2.58 -0.45
CA SER A 127 3.94 -3.75 -0.52
C SER A 127 4.63 -5.04 -0.08
N GLU A 128 5.94 -5.14 -0.25
CA GLU A 128 6.74 -6.25 0.26
C GLU A 128 6.87 -6.19 1.79
N ASP A 129 7.15 -5.02 2.36
CA ASP A 129 7.31 -4.87 3.81
C ASP A 129 5.98 -4.95 4.58
N LEU A 130 4.91 -4.41 3.99
CA LEU A 130 3.57 -4.33 4.56
C LEU A 130 2.58 -5.31 3.89
N GLN A 131 3.07 -6.41 3.32
CA GLN A 131 2.26 -7.35 2.54
C GLN A 131 0.94 -7.76 3.22
N PRO A 132 0.90 -8.13 4.52
CA PRO A 132 -0.35 -8.53 5.14
C PRO A 132 -1.40 -7.42 5.11
N TRP A 133 -0.96 -6.17 5.22
CA TRP A 133 -1.82 -5.00 5.18
C TRP A 133 -2.29 -4.67 3.76
N PHE A 134 -1.42 -4.73 2.75
CA PHE A 134 -1.82 -4.51 1.35
C PHE A 134 -2.85 -5.55 0.89
N TYR A 135 -2.63 -6.82 1.25
CA TYR A 135 -3.59 -7.89 0.97
C TYR A 135 -4.93 -7.65 1.67
N PHE A 136 -4.90 -7.31 2.96
CA PHE A 136 -6.09 -6.93 3.73
C PHE A 136 -6.85 -5.77 3.10
N SER A 137 -6.13 -4.69 2.73
CA SER A 137 -6.73 -3.49 2.15
C SER A 137 -7.47 -3.82 0.85
N PHE A 138 -6.86 -4.64 -0.03
CA PHE A 138 -7.48 -5.09 -1.27
C PHE A 138 -8.71 -5.99 -1.06
N MET A 139 -8.59 -6.98 -0.16
CA MET A 139 -9.67 -7.95 0.07
C MET A 139 -10.88 -7.29 0.74
N GLU A 140 -10.66 -6.40 1.69
CA GLU A 140 -11.74 -5.80 2.49
C GLU A 140 -12.31 -4.51 1.89
N ALA A 141 -11.59 -3.84 0.98
CA ALA A 141 -12.15 -2.74 0.19
C ALA A 141 -13.40 -3.17 -0.59
N LYS A 142 -13.49 -4.44 -0.97
CA LYS A 142 -14.64 -5.02 -1.68
C LYS A 142 -15.81 -5.40 -0.75
N THR A 143 -15.55 -5.61 0.54
CA THR A 143 -16.51 -6.15 1.50
C THR A 143 -17.26 -5.04 2.27
N PHE A 144 -16.61 -3.90 2.51
CA PHE A 144 -17.17 -2.77 3.26
C PHE A 144 -17.68 -1.62 2.38
N GLY A 145 -17.84 -1.84 1.08
CA GLY A 145 -18.31 -0.81 0.15
C GLY A 145 -19.76 -0.39 0.43
N ALA A 146 -19.95 0.79 1.00
CA ALA A 146 -20.89 1.83 0.54
C ALA A 146 -21.18 2.93 1.60
N ASP A 147 -21.06 2.65 2.90
CA ASP A 147 -21.65 3.54 3.92
C ASP A 147 -20.72 4.60 4.52
N ASP A 148 -19.40 4.51 4.33
CA ASP A 148 -18.42 5.55 4.71
C ASP A 148 -17.85 6.28 3.47
N ALA A 149 -18.72 6.58 2.49
CA ALA A 149 -18.38 7.17 1.19
C ALA A 149 -17.79 8.60 1.22
N ALA A 150 -17.45 9.15 2.40
CA ALA A 150 -17.09 10.56 2.54
C ALA A 150 -15.65 10.89 2.91
N SER A 151 -14.75 9.94 3.27
CA SER A 151 -13.42 10.39 3.75
C SER A 151 -12.15 9.68 3.31
N ILE A 152 -12.18 8.56 2.58
CA ILE A 152 -10.89 7.91 2.23
C ILE A 152 -10.94 7.28 0.85
N ARG A 153 -10.39 8.02 -0.13
CA ARG A 153 -9.95 7.44 -1.42
C ARG A 153 -9.14 6.20 -1.10
N SER A 154 -9.46 5.03 -1.66
CA SER A 154 -8.71 3.81 -1.31
C SER A 154 -7.23 3.94 -1.73
N ASN A 155 -6.34 3.14 -1.13
CA ASN A 155 -4.94 3.14 -1.57
C ASN A 155 -4.78 2.69 -3.03
N GLU A 156 -5.73 1.89 -3.52
CA GLU A 156 -5.77 1.46 -4.91
C GLU A 156 -6.03 2.62 -5.87
N GLU A 157 -7.01 3.46 -5.54
CA GLU A 157 -7.32 4.66 -6.32
C GLU A 157 -6.15 5.65 -6.28
N TYR A 158 -5.55 5.84 -5.11
CA TYR A 158 -4.46 6.79 -4.94
C TYR A 158 -3.24 6.50 -5.82
N ILE A 159 -2.74 5.25 -5.83
CA ILE A 159 -1.56 4.94 -6.64
C ILE A 159 -1.87 5.08 -8.14
N GLU A 160 -3.08 4.74 -8.56
CA GLU A 160 -3.52 4.91 -9.94
C GLU A 160 -3.55 6.39 -10.34
N ASP A 161 -4.09 7.25 -9.48
CA ASP A 161 -4.09 8.69 -9.72
C ASP A 161 -2.68 9.27 -9.81
N VAL A 162 -1.80 8.89 -8.88
CA VAL A 162 -0.39 9.33 -8.89
C VAL A 162 0.31 8.91 -10.18
N VAL A 163 0.13 7.66 -10.61
CA VAL A 163 0.73 7.17 -11.86
C VAL A 163 0.14 7.90 -13.06
N ARG A 164 -1.18 8.10 -13.11
CA ARG A 164 -1.85 8.83 -14.19
C ARG A 164 -1.31 10.26 -14.31
N ASP A 165 -1.21 10.98 -13.20
CA ASP A 165 -0.74 12.36 -13.18
C ASP A 165 0.72 12.47 -13.67
N ILE A 166 1.57 11.49 -13.32
CA ILE A 166 2.95 11.41 -13.82
C ILE A 166 2.97 11.15 -15.33
N LEU A 167 2.14 10.23 -15.82
CA LEU A 167 2.05 9.89 -17.24
C LEU A 167 1.56 11.10 -18.06
N GLU A 168 0.50 11.78 -17.63
CA GLU A 168 -0.02 12.98 -18.29
C GLU A 168 1.03 14.09 -18.34
N ASN A 169 1.78 14.27 -17.25
CA ASN A 169 2.89 15.22 -17.22
C ASN A 169 4.00 14.85 -18.22
N GLY A 170 4.38 13.57 -18.30
CA GLY A 170 5.38 13.09 -19.24
C GLY A 170 4.95 13.21 -20.70
N VAL A 171 3.67 12.97 -21.01
CA VAL A 171 3.10 13.21 -22.36
C VAL A 171 3.15 14.69 -22.70
N ARG A 172 2.69 15.56 -21.78
CA ARG A 172 2.68 17.02 -21.99
C ARG A 172 4.09 17.60 -22.18
N THR A 173 5.10 16.99 -21.59
CA THR A 173 6.51 17.41 -21.69
C THR A 173 7.29 16.69 -22.80
N GLY A 174 6.64 15.81 -23.56
CA GLY A 174 7.26 15.06 -24.66
C GLY A 174 8.23 13.95 -24.23
N ILE A 175 8.25 13.61 -22.94
CA ILE A 175 9.09 12.53 -22.38
C ILE A 175 8.45 11.15 -22.63
N PHE A 176 7.13 11.07 -22.61
CA PHE A 176 6.38 9.85 -22.91
C PHE A 176 5.59 10.00 -24.21
N ALA A 177 5.44 8.90 -24.93
CA ALA A 177 4.56 8.81 -26.09
C ALA A 177 3.11 9.10 -25.69
N ALA A 178 2.36 9.71 -26.61
CA ALA A 178 0.93 10.00 -26.42
C ALA A 178 0.12 8.68 -26.37
N ARG A 179 -0.11 8.18 -25.15
CA ARG A 179 -0.89 6.98 -24.85
C ARG A 179 -2.12 7.33 -24.01
N ASN A 180 -3.05 6.39 -23.89
CA ASN A 180 -4.16 6.49 -22.93
C ASN A 180 -3.61 6.38 -21.50
N CYS A 181 -3.37 7.53 -20.84
CA CYS A 181 -2.75 7.60 -19.52
C CYS A 181 -3.59 6.90 -18.45
N HIS A 182 -4.92 6.97 -18.55
CA HIS A 182 -5.81 6.29 -17.62
C HIS A 182 -5.66 4.76 -17.72
N LEU A 183 -5.81 4.20 -18.92
CA LEU A 183 -5.69 2.75 -19.13
C LEU A 183 -4.30 2.24 -18.75
N THR A 184 -3.26 3.02 -19.07
CA THR A 184 -1.87 2.70 -18.71
C THR A 184 -1.69 2.69 -17.19
N ALA A 185 -2.21 3.69 -16.47
CA ALA A 185 -2.16 3.73 -15.01
C ALA A 185 -2.90 2.54 -14.37
N SER A 186 -4.09 2.18 -14.88
CA SER A 186 -4.81 0.98 -14.41
C SER A 186 -4.02 -0.30 -14.65
N ALA A 187 -3.32 -0.43 -15.79
CA ALA A 187 -2.48 -1.58 -16.10
C ALA A 187 -1.24 -1.64 -15.18
N VAL A 188 -0.59 -0.51 -14.92
CA VAL A 188 0.50 -0.41 -13.93
C VAL A 188 -0.01 -0.85 -12.56
N LYS A 189 -1.16 -0.34 -12.10
CA LYS A 189 -1.76 -0.75 -10.82
C LYS A 189 -1.95 -2.27 -10.75
N ALA A 190 -2.45 -2.90 -11.80
CA ALA A 190 -2.64 -4.35 -11.85
C ALA A 190 -1.32 -5.13 -11.68
N LEU A 191 -0.23 -4.66 -12.30
CA LEU A 191 1.11 -5.22 -12.10
C LEU A 191 1.58 -5.05 -10.65
N LEU A 192 1.39 -3.87 -10.06
CA LEU A 192 1.74 -3.63 -8.65
C LEU A 192 0.96 -4.57 -7.70
N GLN A 193 -0.33 -4.75 -7.98
CA GLN A 193 -1.25 -5.63 -7.23
C GLN A 193 -0.86 -7.09 -7.30
N ASP A 194 -0.44 -7.56 -8.47
CA ASP A 194 -0.09 -8.96 -8.69
C ASP A 194 1.02 -9.42 -7.71
N TRP A 195 1.99 -8.56 -7.40
CA TRP A 195 3.05 -8.88 -6.43
C TRP A 195 2.51 -9.35 -5.07
N TYR A 196 1.70 -8.52 -4.40
CA TYR A 196 1.27 -8.80 -3.03
C TYR A 196 0.05 -9.74 -2.95
N LEU A 197 -0.70 -9.90 -4.05
CA LEU A 197 -1.83 -10.83 -4.13
C LEU A 197 -1.38 -12.25 -4.52
N THR A 198 -0.36 -12.39 -5.37
CA THR A 198 0.12 -13.68 -5.85
C THR A 198 1.58 -13.96 -5.49
N ARG A 199 2.11 -13.36 -4.41
CA ARG A 199 3.50 -13.51 -3.93
C ARG A 199 4.03 -14.95 -3.92
N TRP A 200 3.17 -15.91 -3.60
CA TRP A 200 3.51 -17.35 -3.61
C TRP A 200 3.98 -17.86 -4.98
N ARG A 201 3.45 -17.31 -6.07
CA ARG A 201 3.81 -17.66 -7.46
C ARG A 201 5.24 -17.25 -7.76
N PHE A 202 5.60 -16.02 -7.41
CA PHE A 202 6.95 -15.49 -7.57
C PHE A 202 7.96 -16.18 -6.67
N ALA A 203 7.57 -16.49 -5.42
CA ALA A 203 8.41 -17.23 -4.49
C ALA A 203 8.74 -18.64 -5.00
N ARG A 204 7.76 -19.36 -5.58
CA ARG A 204 7.97 -20.67 -6.20
C ARG A 204 9.01 -20.62 -7.32
N ASP A 205 8.98 -19.54 -8.11
CA ASP A 205 9.86 -19.35 -9.26
C ASP A 205 11.16 -18.60 -8.87
N HIS A 206 11.43 -18.44 -7.56
CA HIS A 206 12.62 -17.80 -6.99
C HIS A 206 12.85 -16.35 -7.46
N ILE A 207 11.77 -15.64 -7.78
CA ILE A 207 11.81 -14.24 -8.19
C ILE A 207 11.83 -13.35 -6.94
N SER A 208 12.90 -12.56 -6.79
CA SER A 208 13.02 -11.56 -5.73
C SER A 208 12.19 -10.31 -6.02
N ILE A 209 11.89 -9.54 -4.97
CA ILE A 209 11.23 -8.24 -5.10
C ILE A 209 12.03 -7.29 -6.02
N ASP A 210 13.36 -7.27 -5.92
CA ASP A 210 14.20 -6.41 -6.75
C ASP A 210 14.14 -6.80 -8.23
N GLN A 211 14.08 -8.11 -8.53
CA GLN A 211 13.90 -8.59 -9.89
C GLN A 211 12.52 -8.18 -10.44
N TYR A 212 11.47 -8.30 -9.62
CA TYR A 212 10.12 -7.92 -10.03
C TYR A 212 9.99 -6.41 -10.25
N VAL A 213 10.61 -5.60 -9.39
CA VAL A 213 10.70 -4.13 -9.53
C VAL A 213 11.40 -3.76 -10.82
N ALA A 214 12.59 -4.32 -11.08
CA ALA A 214 13.35 -4.05 -12.29
C ALA A 214 12.56 -4.44 -13.56
N PHE A 215 11.92 -5.61 -13.55
CA PHE A 215 11.04 -6.06 -14.63
C PHE A 215 9.88 -5.09 -14.88
N THR A 216 9.17 -4.71 -13.82
CA THR A 216 7.99 -3.84 -13.92
C THR A 216 8.36 -2.46 -14.44
N ILE A 217 9.45 -1.86 -13.93
CA ILE A 217 9.96 -0.57 -14.42
C ILE A 217 10.32 -0.68 -15.90
N ALA A 218 11.12 -1.68 -16.28
CA ALA A 218 11.56 -1.83 -17.66
C ALA A 218 10.38 -2.02 -18.64
N LEU A 219 9.39 -2.82 -18.26
CA LEU A 219 8.18 -3.05 -19.05
C LEU A 219 7.38 -1.75 -19.25
N VAL A 220 7.13 -1.03 -18.16
CA VAL A 220 6.33 0.20 -18.19
C VAL A 220 7.06 1.31 -18.95
N GLU A 221 8.34 1.53 -18.68
CA GLU A 221 9.13 2.56 -19.38
C GLU A 221 9.23 2.26 -20.88
N SER A 222 9.45 1.00 -21.26
CA SER A 222 9.50 0.61 -22.67
C SER A 222 8.19 0.93 -23.39
N PHE A 223 7.04 0.64 -22.77
CA PHE A 223 5.73 0.97 -23.33
C PHE A 223 5.50 2.49 -23.41
N CYS A 224 5.89 3.24 -22.39
CA CYS A 224 5.71 4.69 -22.33
C CYS A 224 6.65 5.46 -23.25
N MET A 225 7.85 4.94 -23.55
CA MET A 225 8.86 5.60 -24.39
C MET A 225 8.88 5.13 -25.84
N ALA A 226 8.28 3.97 -26.15
CA ALA A 226 8.19 3.48 -27.52
C ALA A 226 7.39 4.46 -28.39
N GLU A 227 7.93 4.78 -29.56
CA GLU A 227 7.24 5.58 -30.58
C GLU A 227 5.87 4.97 -30.89
N ASN A 228 4.89 5.82 -31.23
CA ASN A 228 3.62 5.31 -31.70
C ASN A 228 3.87 4.54 -33.00
N PRO A 229 3.36 3.31 -33.16
CA PRO A 229 3.46 2.63 -34.44
C PRO A 229 2.86 3.56 -35.49
N SER A 230 3.66 3.90 -36.49
CA SER A 230 3.27 4.73 -37.62
C SER A 230 1.98 4.15 -38.20
N SER A 231 0.96 4.97 -38.37
CA SER A 231 -0.33 4.58 -38.97
C SER A 231 -0.23 4.25 -40.48
N GLU A 232 0.94 3.83 -40.97
CA GLU A 232 1.23 3.65 -42.39
C GLU A 232 1.20 2.19 -42.89
N ASP A 233 1.14 1.19 -42.01
CA ASP A 233 1.12 -0.24 -42.42
C ASP A 233 -0.27 -0.90 -42.31
N HIS A 234 -1.28 -0.27 -42.91
CA HIS A 234 -2.49 -0.97 -43.32
C HIS A 234 -2.58 -0.98 -44.84
N PRO A 235 -2.04 -2.02 -45.53
CA PRO A 235 -2.38 -2.24 -46.92
C PRO A 235 -3.88 -2.57 -47.01
N ALA A 236 -4.56 -1.81 -47.85
CA ALA A 236 -5.97 -1.95 -48.20
C ALA A 236 -6.30 -3.32 -48.81
#